data_AF-A0A1M6BLV1-F1
#
_entry.id   AF-A0A1M6BLV1-F1
#
_cell.length_a   1.000
_cell.length_b   1.000
_cell.length_c   1.000
_cell.angle_alpha   90.00
_cell.angle_beta   90.00
_cell.angle_gamma   90.00
#
_symmetry.space_group_name_H-M   'P 1'
#
loop_
_entity.id
_entity.type
_entity.pdbx_description
1 polymer ?
#
loop_
_entity_poly.entity_id
_entity_poly.type
_entity_poly.pdbx_seq_one_letter_code
_entity_poly.pdbx_strand_id
1 'polypeptide(L)'
;MNLKLIITCTTVILGISATAQEKTITPEQIKIQKTQDSLNAVKAKAEREAEKARRESEKAQKEVEKAEKDRKDAEEKRIKAEEKRIKDTEKAADKMEKAHKKMEKEQEKISKERERVAKSYQKLVKEKEKQAKIDEDIIKESEKLEKQNKKGKLSPNDVEKWNQKIAKLKEKSADQRKRVEKAEKEARK
;
A
#
# COMPACT_ATOMS: atom_id res chain seq x y z
N MET A 1 -63.66 -2.14 58.56
CA MET A 1 -65.02 -2.58 58.15
C MET A 1 -65.04 -4.09 58.32
N ASN A 2 -65.49 -4.60 59.46
CA ASN A 2 -66.90 -4.73 59.86
C ASN A 2 -67.65 -5.63 58.85
N LEU A 3 -68.33 -6.72 59.20
CA LEU A 3 -68.67 -7.32 60.50
C LEU A 3 -69.55 -8.55 60.17
N LYS A 4 -69.73 -9.43 61.17
CA LYS A 4 -70.82 -10.44 61.37
C LYS A 4 -70.44 -11.85 60.91
N LEU A 5 -69.94 -12.76 61.76
CA LEU A 5 -70.35 -13.14 63.12
C LEU A 5 -71.81 -13.60 63.13
N ILE A 6 -72.05 -14.90 63.32
CA ILE A 6 -72.85 -15.45 64.43
C ILE A 6 -72.62 -16.96 64.55
N ILE A 7 -72.28 -17.30 65.78
CA ILE A 7 -72.10 -18.59 66.44
C ILE A 7 -73.47 -19.12 66.86
N THR A 8 -73.79 -20.38 66.58
CA THR A 8 -74.66 -21.22 67.44
C THR A 8 -74.51 -22.69 67.02
N CYS A 9 -73.70 -23.50 67.70
CA CYS A 9 -74.02 -24.22 68.93
C CYS A 9 -75.30 -25.07 68.83
N THR A 10 -75.16 -26.31 68.34
CA THR A 10 -76.01 -27.42 68.80
C THR A 10 -75.25 -28.74 68.70
N THR A 11 -74.49 -29.03 69.76
CA THR A 11 -74.15 -30.40 70.16
C THR A 11 -75.43 -31.15 70.51
N VAL A 12 -75.79 -32.15 69.71
CA VAL A 12 -76.60 -33.30 70.17
C VAL A 12 -75.80 -34.56 69.87
N ILE A 13 -75.44 -35.20 70.97
CA ILE A 13 -74.77 -36.49 71.12
C ILE A 13 -75.81 -37.59 70.86
N LEU A 14 -75.31 -38.76 70.44
CA LEU A 14 -75.92 -40.10 70.53
C LEU A 14 -76.43 -40.66 69.20
N GLY A 15 -75.63 -41.54 68.64
CA GLY A 15 -75.99 -42.37 67.49
C GLY A 15 -74.79 -43.16 66.98
N ILE A 16 -74.18 -43.97 67.85
CA ILE A 16 -73.27 -45.03 67.43
C ILE A 16 -74.11 -45.99 66.60
N SER A 17 -74.01 -45.89 65.29
CA SER A 17 -74.12 -47.03 64.38
C SER A 17 -72.95 -46.93 63.42
N ALA A 18 -71.89 -47.64 63.81
CA ALA A 18 -70.83 -48.02 62.90
C ALA A 18 -71.46 -48.82 61.75
N THR A 19 -71.81 -48.13 60.67
CA THR A 19 -71.73 -48.71 59.34
C THR A 19 -70.49 -48.13 58.70
N ALA A 20 -69.35 -48.71 59.07
CA ALA A 20 -68.26 -48.85 58.14
C ALA A 20 -68.84 -49.61 56.94
N GLN A 21 -69.44 -48.89 56.00
CA GLN A 21 -69.43 -49.34 54.62
C GLN A 21 -67.97 -49.27 54.22
N GLU A 22 -67.24 -50.34 54.55
CA GLU A 22 -66.07 -50.72 53.80
C GLU A 22 -66.51 -50.66 52.35
N LYS A 23 -66.09 -49.62 51.64
CA LYS A 23 -66.12 -49.61 50.20
C LYS A 23 -65.14 -50.71 49.82
N THR A 24 -65.62 -51.96 49.80
CA THR A 24 -64.88 -53.13 49.35
C THR A 24 -64.56 -52.84 47.90
N ILE A 25 -63.38 -52.27 47.67
CA ILE A 25 -62.80 -52.13 46.36
C ILE A 25 -62.67 -53.56 45.85
N THR A 26 -63.45 -53.92 44.84
CA THR A 26 -63.35 -55.25 44.22
C THR A 26 -61.89 -55.46 43.77
N PRO A 27 -61.36 -56.69 43.84
CA PRO A 27 -59.95 -56.98 43.47
C PRO A 27 -59.58 -56.43 42.08
N GLU A 28 -60.56 -56.33 41.18
CA GLU A 28 -60.47 -55.77 39.83
C GLU A 28 -60.26 -54.24 39.83
N GLN A 29 -60.91 -53.49 40.71
CA GLN A 29 -60.73 -52.03 40.85
C GLN A 29 -59.36 -51.69 41.47
N ILE A 30 -58.83 -52.50 42.39
CA ILE A 30 -57.45 -52.36 42.91
C ILE A 30 -56.43 -52.60 41.79
N LYS A 31 -56.70 -53.58 40.92
CA LYS A 31 -55.84 -53.91 39.78
C LYS A 31 -55.82 -52.79 38.75
N ILE A 32 -56.99 -52.22 38.44
CA ILE A 32 -57.16 -51.05 37.54
C ILE A 32 -56.42 -49.82 38.10
N GLN A 33 -56.55 -49.53 39.40
CA GLN A 33 -55.85 -48.42 40.05
C GLN A 33 -54.33 -48.59 39.97
N LYS A 34 -53.80 -49.78 40.29
CA LYS A 34 -52.37 -50.08 40.18
C LYS A 34 -51.85 -49.97 38.74
N THR A 35 -52.63 -50.40 37.74
CA THR A 35 -52.26 -50.20 36.33
C THR A 35 -52.26 -48.73 35.94
N GLN A 36 -53.24 -47.94 36.40
CA GLN A 36 -53.30 -46.50 36.13
C GLN A 36 -52.12 -45.76 36.76
N ASP A 37 -51.76 -46.09 38.00
CA ASP A 37 -50.61 -45.50 38.70
C ASP A 37 -49.29 -45.88 38.02
N SER A 38 -49.16 -47.13 37.56
CA SER A 38 -48.01 -47.57 36.76
C SER A 38 -47.94 -46.83 35.42
N LEU A 39 -49.07 -46.59 34.76
CA LEU A 39 -49.13 -45.91 33.46
C LEU A 39 -48.80 -44.41 33.61
N ASN A 40 -49.27 -43.79 34.69
CA ASN A 40 -48.91 -42.42 35.07
C ASN A 40 -47.42 -42.29 35.45
N ALA A 41 -46.86 -43.28 36.16
CA ALA A 41 -45.43 -43.30 36.48
C ALA A 41 -44.55 -43.44 35.23
N VAL A 42 -44.97 -44.27 34.27
CA VAL A 42 -44.30 -44.41 32.97
C VAL A 42 -44.40 -43.11 32.17
N LYS A 43 -45.57 -42.47 32.13
CA LYS A 43 -45.78 -41.20 31.43
C LYS A 43 -44.97 -40.05 32.04
N ALA A 44 -44.93 -39.96 33.37
CA ALA A 44 -44.11 -38.97 34.08
C ALA A 44 -42.60 -39.18 33.87
N LYS A 45 -42.16 -40.44 33.74
CA LYS A 45 -40.77 -40.77 33.40
C LYS A 45 -40.44 -40.36 31.95
N ALA A 46 -41.35 -40.64 31.01
CA ALA A 46 -41.21 -40.24 29.61
C ALA A 46 -41.18 -38.71 29.44
N GLU A 47 -42.02 -37.96 30.16
CA GLU A 47 -42.01 -36.49 30.13
C GLU A 47 -40.72 -35.90 30.71
N ARG A 48 -40.18 -36.47 31.79
CA ARG A 48 -38.88 -36.05 32.36
C ARG A 48 -37.71 -36.33 31.43
N GLU A 49 -37.72 -37.46 30.72
CA GLU A 49 -36.71 -37.80 29.72
C GLU A 49 -36.81 -36.88 28.49
N ALA A 50 -38.03 -36.61 28.01
CA ALA A 50 -38.27 -35.66 26.92
C ALA A 50 -37.84 -34.23 27.29
N GLU A 51 -38.09 -33.77 28.52
CA GLU A 51 -37.65 -32.45 28.95
C GLU A 51 -36.12 -32.36 29.12
N LYS A 52 -35.46 -33.41 29.61
CA LYS A 52 -34.00 -33.48 29.63
C LYS A 52 -33.42 -33.41 28.20
N ALA A 53 -33.95 -34.21 27.28
CA ALA A 53 -33.54 -34.18 25.88
C ALA A 53 -33.75 -32.80 25.23
N ARG A 54 -34.86 -32.11 25.57
CA ARG A 54 -35.12 -30.75 25.07
C ARG A 54 -34.12 -29.73 25.62
N ARG A 55 -33.80 -29.80 26.92
CA ARG A 55 -32.81 -28.90 27.55
C ARG A 55 -31.39 -29.14 27.03
N GLU A 56 -31.02 -30.39 26.76
CA GLU A 56 -29.73 -30.73 26.15
C GLU A 56 -29.64 -30.23 24.71
N SER A 57 -30.71 -30.42 23.92
CA SER A 57 -30.80 -29.88 22.56
C SER A 57 -30.74 -28.35 22.52
N GLU A 58 -31.42 -27.66 23.44
CA GLU A 58 -31.37 -26.19 23.54
C GLU A 58 -29.96 -25.68 23.91
N LYS A 59 -29.25 -26.37 24.82
CA LYS A 59 -27.85 -26.03 25.16
C LYS A 59 -26.93 -26.24 23.96
N ALA A 60 -27.07 -27.37 23.26
CA ALA A 60 -26.30 -27.66 22.06
C ALA A 60 -26.55 -26.62 20.96
N GLN A 61 -27.79 -26.19 20.75
CA GLN A 61 -28.12 -25.12 19.79
C GLN A 61 -27.48 -23.78 20.16
N LYS A 62 -27.53 -23.38 21.44
CA LYS A 62 -26.89 -22.13 21.91
C LYS A 62 -25.37 -22.16 21.78
N GLU A 63 -24.74 -23.30 22.01
CA GLU A 63 -23.30 -23.45 21.80
C GLU A 63 -22.92 -23.38 20.32
N VAL A 64 -23.70 -24.01 19.44
CA VAL A 64 -23.51 -23.91 17.98
C VAL A 64 -23.70 -22.47 17.49
N GLU A 65 -24.75 -21.78 17.95
CA GLU A 65 -25.01 -20.38 17.56
C GLU A 65 -23.88 -19.44 18.03
N LYS A 66 -23.40 -19.62 19.26
CA LYS A 66 -22.25 -18.85 19.77
C LYS A 66 -20.98 -19.14 18.97
N ALA A 67 -20.70 -20.41 18.67
CA ALA A 67 -19.53 -20.79 17.88
C ALA A 67 -19.61 -20.25 16.44
N GLU A 68 -20.80 -20.21 15.83
CA GLU A 68 -20.99 -19.62 14.51
C GLU A 68 -20.79 -18.11 14.53
N LYS A 69 -21.30 -17.42 15.55
CA LYS A 69 -21.09 -15.98 15.73
C LYS A 69 -19.62 -15.64 15.94
N ASP A 70 -18.93 -16.37 16.82
CA ASP A 70 -17.49 -16.17 17.05
C ASP A 70 -16.68 -16.43 15.78
N ARG A 71 -17.08 -17.41 14.95
CA ARG A 71 -16.46 -17.67 13.64
C ARG A 71 -16.67 -16.51 12.66
N LYS A 72 -17.90 -15.99 12.55
CA LYS A 72 -18.24 -14.86 11.68
C LYS A 72 -17.48 -13.59 12.08
N ASP A 73 -17.43 -13.28 13.38
CA ASP A 73 -16.70 -12.13 13.90
C ASP A 73 -15.18 -12.25 13.67
N ALA A 74 -14.63 -13.46 13.81
CA ALA A 74 -13.23 -13.75 13.50
C ALA A 74 -12.93 -13.62 12.01
N GLU A 75 -13.81 -14.11 11.14
CA GLU A 75 -13.69 -14.01 9.69
C GLU A 75 -13.77 -12.54 9.23
N GLU A 76 -14.72 -11.76 9.74
CA GLU A 76 -14.85 -10.33 9.42
C GLU A 76 -13.60 -9.55 9.85
N LYS A 77 -13.04 -9.83 11.04
CA LYS A 77 -11.78 -9.23 11.49
C LYS A 77 -10.61 -9.58 10.56
N ARG A 78 -10.54 -10.83 10.09
CA ARG A 78 -9.50 -11.27 9.15
C ARG A 78 -9.64 -10.58 7.79
N ILE A 79 -10.85 -10.47 7.26
CA ILE A 79 -11.12 -9.78 5.99
C ILE A 79 -10.73 -8.30 6.10
N LYS A 80 -11.17 -7.60 7.16
CA LYS A 80 -10.80 -6.19 7.38
C LYS A 80 -9.30 -5.99 7.57
N ALA A 81 -8.61 -6.92 8.22
CA ALA A 81 -7.17 -6.86 8.38
C ALA A 81 -6.45 -7.06 7.04
N GLU A 82 -6.90 -8.02 6.23
CA GLU A 82 -6.33 -8.28 4.91
C GLU A 82 -6.59 -7.13 3.93
N GLU A 83 -7.79 -6.56 3.92
CA GLU A 83 -8.12 -5.39 3.09
C GLU A 83 -7.23 -4.19 3.42
N LYS A 84 -6.99 -3.92 4.72
CA LYS A 84 -6.03 -2.88 5.14
C LYS A 84 -4.63 -3.19 4.66
N ARG A 85 -4.19 -4.45 4.78
CA ARG A 85 -2.86 -4.88 4.35
C ARG A 85 -2.67 -4.70 2.85
N ILE A 86 -3.66 -5.11 2.04
CA ILE A 86 -3.68 -4.90 0.58
C ILE A 86 -3.59 -3.41 0.27
N LYS A 87 -4.46 -2.58 0.87
CA LYS A 87 -4.48 -1.13 0.64
C LYS A 87 -3.16 -0.45 1.01
N ASP A 88 -2.51 -0.89 2.08
CA ASP A 88 -1.22 -0.35 2.49
C ASP A 88 -0.09 -0.82 1.56
N THR A 89 -0.13 -2.06 1.08
CA THR A 89 0.81 -2.54 0.06
C THR A 89 0.64 -1.83 -1.29
N GLU A 90 -0.59 -1.55 -1.72
CA GLU A 90 -0.86 -0.78 -2.94
C GLU A 90 -0.34 0.65 -2.83
N LYS A 91 -0.58 1.32 -1.69
CA LYS A 91 -0.03 2.66 -1.43
C LYS A 91 1.50 2.65 -1.39
N ALA A 92 2.12 1.61 -0.84
CA ALA A 92 3.56 1.47 -0.82
C ALA A 92 4.11 1.28 -2.24
N ALA A 93 3.47 0.44 -3.05
CA ALA A 93 3.81 0.22 -4.45
C ALA A 93 3.68 1.51 -5.27
N ASP A 94 2.56 2.25 -5.16
CA ASP A 94 2.36 3.54 -5.85
C ASP A 94 3.42 4.58 -5.46
N LYS A 95 3.78 4.65 -4.17
CA LYS A 95 4.87 5.53 -3.71
C LYS A 95 6.22 5.13 -4.30
N MET A 96 6.53 3.83 -4.33
CA MET A 96 7.77 3.33 -4.94
C MET A 96 7.80 3.62 -6.44
N GLU A 97 6.72 3.38 -7.17
CA GLU A 97 6.62 3.67 -8.61
C GLU A 97 6.84 5.16 -8.88
N LYS A 98 6.18 6.04 -8.11
CA LYS A 98 6.38 7.49 -8.21
C LYS A 98 7.82 7.91 -7.90
N ALA A 99 8.48 7.26 -6.93
CA ALA A 99 9.87 7.52 -6.60
C ALA A 99 10.80 7.07 -7.74
N HIS A 100 10.60 5.86 -8.29
CA HIS A 100 11.35 5.35 -9.45
C HIS A 100 11.19 6.27 -10.66
N LYS A 101 9.96 6.68 -10.99
CA LYS A 101 9.69 7.59 -12.11
C LYS A 101 10.36 8.97 -11.94
N LYS A 102 10.45 9.49 -10.71
CA LYS A 102 11.17 10.73 -10.42
C LYS A 102 12.68 10.53 -10.58
N MET A 103 13.22 9.43 -10.07
CA MET A 103 14.62 9.09 -10.18
C MET A 103 15.05 8.91 -11.65
N GLU A 104 14.26 8.21 -12.44
CA GLU A 104 14.51 8.00 -13.87
C GLU A 104 14.53 9.33 -14.64
N LYS A 105 13.55 10.22 -14.40
CA LYS A 105 13.53 11.56 -15.00
C LYS A 105 14.75 12.40 -14.61
N GLU A 106 15.21 12.28 -13.37
CA GLU A 106 16.39 13.00 -12.90
C GLU A 106 17.67 12.45 -13.55
N GLN A 107 17.81 11.13 -13.64
CA GLN A 107 18.91 10.49 -14.36
C GLN A 107 18.91 10.87 -15.84
N GLU A 108 17.74 10.95 -16.49
CA GLU A 108 17.63 11.38 -17.88
C GLU A 108 18.09 12.83 -18.08
N LYS A 109 17.70 13.74 -17.17
CA LYS A 109 18.17 15.14 -17.20
C LYS A 109 19.67 15.23 -17.03
N ILE A 110 20.22 14.54 -16.03
CA ILE A 110 21.67 14.51 -15.78
C ILE A 110 22.42 13.95 -16.99
N SER A 111 21.89 12.90 -17.62
CA SER A 111 22.47 12.31 -18.83
C SER A 111 22.49 13.31 -19.99
N LYS A 112 21.37 13.99 -20.26
CA LYS A 112 21.27 15.03 -21.30
C LYS A 112 22.18 16.22 -21.02
N GLU A 113 22.32 16.62 -19.76
CA GLU A 113 23.22 17.70 -19.36
C GLU A 113 24.69 17.32 -19.57
N ARG A 114 25.10 16.11 -19.14
CA ARG A 114 26.44 15.57 -19.41
C ARG A 114 26.74 15.51 -20.90
N GLU A 115 25.78 15.10 -21.72
CA GLU A 115 25.94 15.05 -23.17
C GLU A 115 26.13 16.46 -23.77
N ARG A 116 25.35 17.45 -23.31
CA ARG A 116 25.49 18.85 -23.74
C ARG A 116 26.84 19.42 -23.36
N VAL A 117 27.29 19.17 -22.13
CA VAL A 117 28.62 19.58 -21.65
C VAL A 117 29.72 18.90 -22.46
N ALA A 118 29.62 17.60 -22.72
CA ALA A 118 30.60 16.91 -23.56
C ALA A 118 30.68 17.50 -24.98
N LYS A 119 29.53 17.81 -25.59
CA LYS A 119 29.45 18.46 -26.92
C LYS A 119 30.05 19.86 -26.92
N SER A 120 29.83 20.67 -25.87
CA SER A 120 30.40 22.01 -25.78
C SER A 120 31.92 21.98 -25.59
N TYR A 121 32.43 21.07 -24.75
CA TYR A 121 33.88 20.84 -24.63
C TYR A 121 34.50 20.34 -25.93
N GLN A 122 33.87 19.41 -26.63
CA GLN A 122 34.38 18.93 -27.93
C GLN A 122 34.45 20.08 -28.96
N LYS A 123 33.44 20.96 -28.98
CA LYS A 123 33.44 22.15 -29.83
C LYS A 123 34.57 23.11 -29.45
N LEU A 124 34.79 23.36 -28.16
CA LEU A 124 35.89 24.19 -27.66
C LEU A 124 37.25 23.65 -28.13
N VAL A 125 37.49 22.34 -28.00
CA VAL A 125 38.72 21.69 -28.48
C VAL A 125 38.92 21.93 -29.98
N LYS A 126 37.90 21.67 -30.80
CA LYS A 126 37.97 21.90 -32.26
C LYS A 126 38.28 23.35 -32.63
N GLU A 127 37.68 24.31 -31.92
CA GLU A 127 37.95 25.73 -32.21
C GLU A 127 39.35 26.15 -31.75
N LYS A 128 39.87 25.61 -30.63
CA LYS A 128 41.26 25.82 -30.18
C LYS A 128 42.28 25.20 -31.13
N GLU A 129 42.01 24.01 -31.67
CA GLU A 129 42.87 23.39 -32.68
C GLU A 129 42.96 24.22 -33.97
N LYS A 130 41.82 24.75 -34.44
CA LYS A 130 41.81 25.68 -35.58
C LYS A 130 42.60 26.96 -35.28
N GLN A 131 42.44 27.52 -34.09
CA GLN A 131 43.21 28.68 -33.65
C GLN A 131 44.72 28.41 -33.69
N ALA A 132 45.15 27.28 -33.14
CA ALA A 132 46.56 26.87 -33.13
C ALA A 132 47.13 26.75 -34.55
N LYS A 133 46.36 26.16 -35.50
CA LYS A 133 46.77 26.07 -36.91
C LYS A 133 46.95 27.44 -37.57
N ILE A 134 46.03 28.38 -37.32
CA ILE A 134 46.15 29.74 -37.87
C ILE A 134 47.38 30.46 -37.28
N ASP A 135 47.59 30.33 -35.97
CA ASP A 135 48.74 30.95 -35.31
C ASP A 135 50.07 30.34 -35.79
N GLU A 136 50.11 29.03 -36.04
CA GLU A 136 51.26 28.35 -36.66
C GLU A 136 51.53 28.87 -38.09
N ASP A 137 50.49 29.07 -38.90
CA ASP A 137 50.62 29.65 -40.24
C ASP A 137 51.14 31.10 -40.20
N ILE A 138 50.68 31.90 -39.24
CA ILE A 138 51.19 33.27 -39.03
C ILE A 138 52.68 33.24 -38.70
N ILE A 139 53.12 32.35 -37.80
CA ILE A 139 54.53 32.20 -37.43
C ILE A 139 55.35 31.80 -38.65
N LYS A 140 54.96 30.74 -39.35
CA LYS A 140 55.67 30.26 -40.55
C LYS A 140 55.81 31.33 -41.62
N GLU A 141 54.76 32.09 -41.88
CA GLU A 141 54.81 33.15 -42.90
C GLU A 141 55.62 34.36 -42.43
N SER A 142 55.56 34.71 -41.14
CA SER A 142 56.38 35.79 -40.57
C SER A 142 57.88 35.44 -40.59
N GLU A 143 58.23 34.20 -40.23
CA GLU A 143 59.62 33.70 -40.27
C GLU A 143 60.17 33.66 -41.70
N LYS A 144 59.36 33.22 -42.67
CA LYS A 144 59.75 33.23 -44.09
C LYS A 144 60.00 34.65 -44.59
N LEU A 145 59.11 35.60 -44.26
CA LEU A 145 59.30 37.01 -44.60
C LEU A 145 60.61 37.54 -44.02
N GLU A 146 60.84 37.35 -42.72
CA GLU A 146 62.05 37.82 -42.03
C GLU A 146 63.32 37.21 -42.66
N LYS A 147 63.31 35.90 -42.93
CA LYS A 147 64.46 35.19 -43.53
C LYS A 147 64.76 35.66 -44.95
N GLN A 148 63.74 35.92 -45.77
CA GLN A 148 63.94 36.41 -47.14
C GLN A 148 64.35 37.88 -47.15
N ASN A 149 63.81 38.69 -46.24
CA ASN A 149 64.16 40.09 -46.10
C ASN A 149 65.61 40.26 -45.63
N LYS A 150 66.06 39.48 -44.63
CA LYS A 150 67.47 39.44 -44.19
C LYS A 150 68.43 39.03 -45.30
N LYS A 151 67.99 38.20 -46.26
CA LYS A 151 68.79 37.79 -47.41
C LYS A 151 68.82 38.84 -48.54
N GLY A 152 68.09 39.95 -48.41
CA GLY A 152 67.96 40.96 -49.46
C GLY A 152 67.23 40.46 -50.72
N LYS A 153 66.46 39.36 -50.60
CA LYS A 153 65.81 38.68 -51.74
C LYS A 153 64.42 39.23 -52.08
N LEU A 154 63.92 40.19 -51.31
CA LEU A 154 62.58 40.76 -51.48
C LEU A 154 62.69 42.19 -51.98
N SER A 155 61.91 42.53 -53.01
CA SER A 155 61.66 43.92 -53.36
C SER A 155 60.69 44.56 -52.36
N PRO A 156 60.61 45.90 -52.26
CA PRO A 156 59.61 46.57 -51.42
C PRO A 156 58.17 46.11 -51.71
N ASN A 157 57.85 45.84 -52.97
CA ASN A 157 56.52 45.37 -53.38
C ASN A 157 56.24 43.94 -52.90
N ASP A 158 57.27 43.08 -52.82
CA ASP A 158 57.10 41.72 -52.29
C ASP A 158 56.89 41.75 -50.77
N VAL A 159 57.64 42.59 -50.04
CA VAL A 159 57.44 42.80 -48.61
C VAL A 159 56.01 43.23 -48.31
N GLU A 160 55.47 44.17 -49.08
CA GLU A 160 54.07 44.63 -48.95
C GLU A 160 53.07 43.49 -49.16
N LYS A 161 53.22 42.67 -50.20
CA LYS A 161 52.34 41.50 -50.44
C LYS A 161 52.38 40.49 -49.28
N TRP A 162 53.56 40.25 -48.72
CA TRP A 162 53.73 39.36 -47.56
C TRP A 162 53.06 39.95 -46.32
N ASN A 163 53.24 41.25 -46.07
CA ASN A 163 52.58 41.95 -44.96
C ASN A 163 51.05 41.88 -45.09
N GLN A 164 50.51 42.08 -46.29
CA GLN A 164 49.07 41.92 -46.55
C GLN A 164 48.58 40.49 -46.29
N LYS A 165 49.36 39.47 -46.66
CA LYS A 165 49.03 38.06 -46.37
C LYS A 165 49.02 37.79 -44.87
N ILE A 166 50.04 38.25 -44.15
CA ILE A 166 50.13 38.10 -42.69
C ILE A 166 48.99 38.87 -42.00
N ALA A 167 48.64 40.08 -42.48
CA ALA A 167 47.52 40.85 -41.96
C ALA A 167 46.19 40.09 -42.11
N LYS A 168 45.92 39.49 -43.28
CA LYS A 168 44.73 38.65 -43.51
C LYS A 168 44.70 37.42 -42.59
N LEU A 169 45.86 36.80 -42.30
CA LEU A 169 45.92 35.69 -41.36
C LEU A 169 45.67 36.16 -39.91
N LYS A 170 46.20 37.32 -39.51
CA LYS A 170 45.94 37.93 -38.20
C LYS A 170 44.47 38.28 -38.00
N GLU A 171 43.80 38.80 -39.04
CA GLU A 171 42.36 39.05 -39.03
C GLU A 171 41.57 37.74 -38.83
N LYS A 172 41.89 36.70 -39.60
CA LYS A 172 41.30 35.36 -39.42
C LYS A 172 41.55 34.80 -38.02
N SER A 173 42.75 35.00 -37.45
CA SER A 173 43.09 34.60 -36.08
C SER A 173 42.22 35.35 -35.07
N ALA A 174 42.03 36.66 -35.24
CA ALA A 174 41.16 37.44 -34.34
C ALA A 174 39.70 36.96 -34.37
N ASP A 175 39.15 36.65 -35.55
CA ASP A 175 37.80 36.11 -35.66
C ASP A 175 37.69 34.69 -35.10
N GLN A 176 38.72 33.87 -35.29
CA GLN A 176 38.77 32.54 -34.71
C GLN A 176 38.88 32.58 -33.17
N ARG A 177 39.60 33.55 -32.60
CA ARG A 177 39.63 33.80 -31.14
C ARG A 177 38.25 34.13 -30.58
N LYS A 178 37.45 34.95 -31.28
CA LYS A 178 36.06 35.22 -30.88
C LYS A 178 35.21 33.93 -30.86
N ARG A 179 35.45 33.01 -31.80
CA ARG A 179 34.77 31.69 -31.83
C ARG A 179 35.20 30.80 -30.67
N VAL A 180 36.50 30.78 -30.34
CA VAL A 180 37.02 30.08 -29.16
C VAL A 180 36.41 30.65 -27.89
N GLU A 181 36.37 31.97 -27.73
CA GLU A 181 35.77 32.62 -26.56
C GLU A 181 34.29 32.28 -26.41
N LYS A 182 33.54 32.29 -27.52
CA LYS A 182 32.13 31.88 -27.52
C LYS A 182 31.98 30.41 -27.11
N ALA A 183 32.81 29.51 -27.66
CA ALA A 183 32.77 28.09 -27.31
C ALA A 183 33.19 27.85 -25.84
N GLU A 184 34.10 28.65 -25.30
CA GLU A 184 34.52 28.58 -23.89
C GLU A 184 33.41 29.04 -22.95
N LYS A 185 32.69 30.11 -23.30
CA LYS A 185 31.48 30.53 -22.60
C LYS A 185 30.37 29.47 -22.66
N GLU A 186 30.23 28.76 -23.77
CA GLU A 186 29.29 27.65 -23.92
C GLU A 186 29.70 26.39 -23.12
N ALA A 187 31.01 26.14 -22.94
CA ALA A 187 31.51 24.98 -22.21
C ALA A 187 31.56 25.18 -20.68
N ARG A 188 31.59 26.42 -20.21
CA ARG A 188 31.56 26.78 -18.77
C ARG A 188 30.14 26.94 -18.20
N LYS A 189 29.12 26.87 -19.04
CA LYS A 189 27.70 26.89 -18.65
C LYS A 189 27.22 25.49 -18.35
#